data_AF-A0A4R8T0S2-F1
#
_entry.id   AF-A0A4R8T0S2-F1
#
_cell.length_a   1.000
_cell.length_b   1.000
_cell.length_c   1.000
_cell.angle_alpha   90.00
_cell.angle_beta   90.00
_cell.angle_gamma   90.00
#
_symmetry.space_group_name_H-M   'P 1'
#
loop_
_entity.id
_entity.type
_entity.pdbx_description
1 polymer ?
#
loop_
_entity_poly.entity_id
_entity_poly.type
_entity_poly.pdbx_seq_one_letter_code
_entity_poly.pdbx_strand_id
1 'polypeptide(L)'
;MAHFTPATRRMDGLAGVSMTDLDAVAERTQSAKPDNEAWEALRWLLSRPWFTRVWCVQEIVLARSSRVHVGAFSLDWPKLGVTAAWLSEQSLAFDYDIPLELEGLAWDNAYGMFDTSELSESSLLEVLVEFRDSNATDPRDKVYGLLGLVNAGELEGFPIVDYNKSVAEVYADVVKTSIAKTGHLGSLAYEAQTRFEATQPEIYPAFVQALSTFNQASPRSQEEADQNLRYLHEQVKVLLQGHYDLLERFEASLPLDYFQQRAKSEGRI
;
A
#
# COMPACT_ATOMS: atom_id res chain seq x y z
N MET A 1 -1.23 -37.24 -5.05
CA MET A 1 -1.97 -36.19 -5.79
C MET A 1 -1.82 -34.92 -4.97
N ALA A 2 -1.02 -33.96 -5.46
CA ALA A 2 -0.94 -32.65 -4.83
C ALA A 2 -2.30 -31.98 -4.97
N HIS A 3 -2.92 -31.59 -3.85
CA HIS A 3 -4.18 -30.88 -3.87
C HIS A 3 -3.89 -29.42 -4.22
N PHE A 4 -4.01 -29.08 -5.50
CA PHE A 4 -4.01 -27.68 -5.95
C PHE A 4 -5.30 -27.01 -5.45
N THR A 5 -5.14 -25.95 -4.65
CA THR A 5 -6.20 -25.22 -3.95
C THR A 5 -7.06 -24.39 -4.91
N PRO A 6 -8.27 -23.94 -4.48
CA PRO A 6 -9.21 -23.20 -5.32
C PRO A 6 -8.72 -21.86 -5.91
N ALA A 7 -7.59 -21.33 -5.44
CA ALA A 7 -7.07 -20.05 -5.87
C ALA A 7 -6.27 -20.14 -7.19
N THR A 8 -5.51 -21.23 -7.42
CA THR A 8 -4.92 -21.54 -8.73
C THR A 8 -5.99 -21.77 -9.83
N ARG A 9 -7.22 -22.16 -9.44
CA ARG A 9 -8.37 -22.29 -10.36
C ARG A 9 -8.98 -20.96 -10.82
N ARG A 10 -8.68 -19.83 -10.16
CA ARG A 10 -9.25 -18.51 -10.51
C ARG A 10 -8.31 -17.63 -11.34
N MET A 11 -7.05 -18.01 -11.52
CA MET A 11 -6.05 -17.17 -12.19
C MET A 11 -6.02 -17.39 -13.71
N ASP A 12 -7.10 -17.00 -14.39
CA ASP A 12 -7.04 -16.77 -15.84
C ASP A 12 -6.12 -15.57 -16.09
N GLY A 13 -4.99 -15.77 -16.79
CA GLY A 13 -4.13 -14.65 -17.21
C GLY A 13 -2.75 -14.53 -16.54
N LEU A 14 -2.24 -15.59 -15.89
CA LEU A 14 -0.80 -15.70 -15.60
C LEU A 14 -0.03 -15.39 -16.89
N ALA A 15 0.78 -14.33 -16.90
CA ALA A 15 1.49 -13.78 -18.05
C ALA A 15 2.34 -14.82 -18.84
N GLY A 16 1.68 -15.69 -19.60
CA GLY A 16 2.27 -16.80 -20.35
C GLY A 16 2.60 -18.08 -19.57
N VAL A 17 2.15 -18.27 -18.31
CA VAL A 17 2.36 -19.52 -17.54
C VAL A 17 1.02 -20.21 -17.34
N SER A 18 0.76 -21.36 -17.96
CA SER A 18 -0.53 -22.02 -17.78
C SER A 18 -0.54 -22.92 -16.55
N MET A 19 -1.73 -23.25 -16.04
CA MET A 19 -1.87 -24.22 -14.95
C MET A 19 -1.29 -25.61 -15.32
N THR A 20 -1.32 -25.96 -16.61
CA THR A 20 -0.68 -27.18 -17.11
C THR A 20 0.86 -27.13 -17.03
N ASP A 21 1.47 -25.94 -17.08
CA ASP A 21 2.91 -25.79 -16.89
C ASP A 21 3.33 -26.09 -15.45
N LEU A 22 2.48 -25.73 -14.47
CA LEU A 22 2.70 -26.01 -13.05
C LEU A 22 2.54 -27.51 -12.73
N ASP A 23 1.48 -28.15 -13.25
CA ASP A 23 1.30 -29.59 -13.15
C ASP A 23 2.47 -30.35 -13.78
N ALA A 24 2.94 -29.91 -14.95
CA ALA A 24 4.09 -30.49 -15.63
C ALA A 24 5.41 -30.29 -14.85
N VAL A 25 5.56 -29.21 -14.07
CA VAL A 25 6.71 -29.06 -13.16
C VAL A 25 6.65 -30.10 -12.06
N ALA A 26 5.51 -30.26 -11.38
CA ALA A 26 5.35 -31.24 -10.30
C ALA A 26 5.59 -32.69 -10.77
N GLU A 27 5.13 -33.02 -11.99
CA GLU A 27 5.40 -34.33 -12.60
C GLU A 27 6.88 -34.52 -12.96
N ARG A 28 7.54 -33.49 -13.53
CA ARG A 28 8.97 -33.57 -13.91
C ARG A 28 9.90 -33.67 -12.71
N THR A 29 9.61 -32.95 -11.63
CA THR A 29 10.46 -32.97 -10.42
C THR A 29 10.20 -34.17 -9.53
N GLN A 30 9.14 -34.94 -9.79
CA GLN A 30 8.66 -36.04 -8.94
C GLN A 30 8.50 -35.63 -7.46
N SER A 31 8.37 -34.33 -7.20
CA SER A 31 8.28 -33.78 -5.86
C SER A 31 7.08 -32.85 -5.77
N ALA A 32 6.17 -33.18 -4.86
CA ALA A 32 4.99 -32.36 -4.57
C ALA A 32 5.32 -31.07 -3.80
N LYS A 33 6.59 -30.92 -3.36
CA LYS A 33 7.07 -29.81 -2.54
C LYS A 33 8.53 -29.49 -2.83
N PRO A 34 8.96 -28.23 -2.66
CA PRO A 34 10.38 -27.89 -2.77
C PRO A 34 11.19 -28.69 -1.75
N ASP A 35 12.38 -29.14 -2.14
CA ASP A 35 13.35 -29.73 -1.21
C ASP A 35 14.12 -28.61 -0.46
N ASN A 36 14.99 -29.00 0.47
CA ASN A 36 15.74 -28.02 1.28
C ASN A 36 16.63 -27.12 0.42
N GLU A 37 17.22 -27.64 -0.65
CA GLU A 37 18.09 -26.84 -1.54
C GLU A 37 17.26 -25.80 -2.31
N ALA A 38 16.07 -26.16 -2.79
CA ALA A 38 15.14 -25.25 -3.43
C ALA A 38 14.63 -24.16 -2.45
N TRP A 39 14.34 -24.52 -1.20
CA TRP A 39 13.97 -23.55 -0.17
C TRP A 39 15.10 -22.57 0.14
N GLU A 40 16.33 -23.05 0.28
CA GLU A 40 17.51 -22.19 0.48
C GLU A 40 17.75 -21.27 -0.71
N ALA A 41 17.57 -21.76 -1.93
CA ALA A 41 17.69 -20.95 -3.14
C ALA A 41 16.63 -19.83 -3.19
N LEU A 42 15.37 -20.15 -2.85
CA LEU A 42 14.30 -19.14 -2.75
C LEU A 42 14.59 -18.11 -1.66
N ARG A 43 15.06 -18.56 -0.48
CA ARG A 43 15.47 -17.68 0.62
C ARG A 43 16.57 -16.72 0.18
N TRP A 44 17.59 -17.25 -0.47
CA TRP A 44 18.72 -16.48 -0.96
C TRP A 44 18.35 -15.49 -2.08
N LEU A 45 17.38 -15.86 -2.93
CA LEU A 45 16.86 -14.99 -3.97
C LEU A 45 15.98 -13.88 -3.41
N LEU A 46 14.94 -14.22 -2.65
CA LEU A 46 13.94 -13.27 -2.15
C LEU A 46 14.45 -12.38 -1.02
N SER A 47 15.58 -12.72 -0.39
CA SER A 47 16.28 -11.84 0.56
C SER A 47 17.04 -10.69 -0.11
N ARG A 48 17.06 -10.63 -1.46
CA ARG A 48 17.79 -9.59 -2.17
C ARG A 48 17.07 -8.24 -2.04
N PRO A 49 17.81 -7.15 -1.78
CA PRO A 49 17.21 -5.81 -1.64
C PRO A 49 16.38 -5.34 -2.82
N TRP A 50 16.64 -5.87 -4.03
CA TRP A 50 15.90 -5.52 -5.25
C TRP A 50 14.38 -5.64 -5.08
N PHE A 51 13.90 -6.73 -4.47
CA PHE A 51 12.46 -6.96 -4.22
C PHE A 51 11.84 -5.98 -3.22
N THR A 52 12.64 -5.18 -2.54
CA THR A 52 12.14 -4.22 -1.55
C THR A 52 12.26 -2.79 -2.02
N ARG A 53 12.77 -2.50 -3.22
CA ARG A 53 13.01 -1.11 -3.67
C ARG A 53 11.83 -0.59 -4.47
N VAL A 54 11.35 0.61 -4.14
CA VAL A 54 10.20 1.22 -4.83
C VAL A 54 10.42 1.39 -6.34
N TRP A 55 11.62 1.81 -6.76
CA TRP A 55 11.95 1.97 -8.18
C TRP A 55 11.88 0.67 -8.97
N CYS A 56 12.17 -0.47 -8.33
CA CYS A 56 12.16 -1.77 -8.99
C CYS A 56 10.73 -2.22 -9.33
N VAL A 57 9.71 -1.71 -8.62
CA VAL A 57 8.30 -1.93 -8.97
C VAL A 57 8.04 -1.38 -10.37
N GLN A 58 8.38 -0.11 -10.62
CA GLN A 58 8.17 0.50 -11.93
C GLN A 58 8.97 -0.20 -13.03
N GLU A 59 10.23 -0.56 -12.74
CA GLU A 59 11.11 -1.26 -13.68
C GLU A 59 10.51 -2.57 -14.18
N ILE A 60 9.87 -3.34 -13.30
CA ILE A 60 9.36 -4.67 -13.63
C ILE A 60 7.92 -4.65 -14.15
N VAL A 61 7.06 -3.83 -13.56
CA VAL A 61 5.64 -3.74 -13.92
C VAL A 61 5.46 -3.12 -15.31
N LEU A 62 6.24 -2.10 -15.66
CA LEU A 62 6.14 -1.44 -16.97
C LEU A 62 6.97 -2.14 -18.06
N ALA A 63 7.67 -3.23 -17.73
CA ALA A 63 8.49 -3.95 -18.68
C ALA A 63 7.63 -4.69 -19.71
N ARG A 64 7.95 -4.52 -21.00
CA ARG A 64 7.33 -5.32 -22.08
C ARG A 64 7.77 -6.79 -22.04
N SER A 65 8.96 -7.04 -21.49
CA SER A 65 9.56 -8.35 -21.30
C SER A 65 10.61 -8.24 -20.23
N SER A 66 10.64 -9.19 -19.30
CA SER A 66 11.50 -9.14 -18.13
C SER A 66 12.17 -10.48 -17.82
N ARG A 67 13.44 -10.40 -17.44
CA ARG A 67 14.29 -11.52 -17.05
C ARG A 67 15.04 -11.16 -15.79
N VAL A 68 14.99 -12.05 -14.82
CA VAL A 68 15.75 -11.95 -13.57
C VAL A 68 17.16 -12.44 -13.83
N HIS A 69 18.16 -11.66 -13.43
CA HIS A 69 19.56 -12.03 -13.49
C HIS A 69 20.16 -12.06 -12.09
N VAL A 70 20.81 -13.17 -11.74
CA VAL A 70 21.42 -13.37 -10.43
C VAL A 70 22.79 -14.03 -10.59
N GLY A 71 23.84 -13.21 -10.62
CA GLY A 71 25.18 -13.69 -10.96
C GLY A 71 25.21 -14.30 -12.37
N ALA A 72 25.58 -15.57 -12.48
CA ALA A 72 25.60 -16.31 -13.74
C ALA A 72 24.24 -16.92 -14.15
N PHE A 73 23.24 -16.86 -13.26
CA PHE A 73 21.93 -17.46 -13.49
C PHE A 73 20.95 -16.43 -14.05
N SER A 74 20.01 -16.91 -14.86
CA SER A 74 18.89 -16.08 -15.32
C SER A 74 17.62 -16.89 -15.49
N LEU A 75 16.48 -16.29 -15.18
CA LEU A 75 15.15 -16.87 -15.38
C LEU A 75 14.14 -15.82 -15.82
N ASP A 76 13.10 -16.23 -16.53
CA ASP A 76 12.04 -15.33 -16.93
C ASP A 76 11.22 -14.90 -15.70
N TRP A 77 10.93 -13.60 -15.59
CA TRP A 77 10.21 -13.03 -14.43
C TRP A 77 8.88 -13.73 -14.10
N PRO A 78 8.03 -14.13 -15.08
CA PRO A 78 6.77 -14.78 -14.77
C PRO A 78 6.91 -16.05 -13.93
N LYS A 79 8.02 -16.80 -14.07
CA LYS A 79 8.27 -18.00 -13.25
C LYS A 79 8.47 -17.64 -11.78
N LEU A 80 9.16 -16.55 -11.51
CA LEU A 80 9.37 -16.06 -10.15
C LEU A 80 8.09 -15.45 -9.57
N GLY A 81 7.35 -14.69 -10.37
CA GLY A 81 6.07 -14.10 -9.96
C GLY A 81 5.02 -15.14 -9.58
N VAL A 82 4.86 -16.20 -10.38
CA VAL A 82 3.97 -17.34 -10.04
C VAL A 82 4.43 -18.04 -8.77
N THR A 83 5.74 -18.17 -8.57
CA THR A 83 6.27 -18.75 -7.32
C THR A 83 5.94 -17.87 -6.12
N ALA A 84 6.03 -16.55 -6.25
CA ALA A 84 5.67 -15.60 -5.20
C ALA A 84 4.17 -15.62 -4.88
N ALA A 85 3.30 -15.66 -5.90
CA ALA A 85 1.85 -15.80 -5.72
C ALA A 85 1.51 -17.08 -4.95
N TRP A 86 2.11 -18.21 -5.35
CA TRP A 86 1.93 -19.47 -4.67
C TRP A 86 2.38 -19.41 -3.19
N LEU A 87 3.54 -18.80 -2.89
CA LEU A 87 4.02 -18.63 -1.52
C LEU A 87 3.07 -17.79 -0.65
N SER A 88 2.56 -16.68 -1.20
CA SER A 88 1.63 -15.79 -0.49
C SER A 88 0.33 -16.55 -0.14
N GLU A 89 -0.24 -17.33 -1.06
CA GLU A 89 -1.42 -18.16 -0.79
C GLU A 89 -1.16 -19.23 0.27
N GLN A 90 -0.03 -19.94 0.18
CA GLN A 90 0.29 -21.01 1.14
C GLN A 90 0.50 -20.46 2.55
N SER A 91 1.03 -19.25 2.68
CA SER A 91 1.21 -18.58 3.98
C SER A 91 -0.13 -18.34 4.70
N LEU A 92 -1.22 -18.15 3.94
CA LEU A 92 -2.57 -17.92 4.45
C LEU A 92 -3.37 -19.21 4.68
N ALA A 93 -3.10 -20.25 3.89
CA ALA A 93 -3.86 -21.50 3.92
C ALA A 93 -3.51 -22.41 5.10
N PHE A 94 -2.36 -22.20 5.77
CA PHE A 94 -1.79 -23.09 6.80
C PHE A 94 -1.60 -24.56 6.37
N ASP A 95 -1.72 -24.84 5.06
CA ASP A 95 -1.71 -26.19 4.49
C ASP A 95 -0.28 -26.75 4.30
N TYR A 96 0.74 -25.91 4.43
CA TYR A 96 2.15 -26.27 4.25
C TYR A 96 3.03 -25.77 5.40
N ASP A 97 3.93 -26.63 5.87
CA ASP A 97 5.05 -26.26 6.76
C ASP A 97 6.06 -25.41 5.95
N ILE A 98 5.73 -24.14 5.68
CA ILE A 98 6.70 -23.18 5.16
C ILE A 98 7.79 -23.04 6.23
N PRO A 99 9.07 -23.30 5.88
CA PRO A 99 10.17 -23.10 6.82
C PRO A 99 10.11 -21.71 7.47
N LEU A 100 10.19 -21.62 8.81
CA LEU A 100 10.17 -20.33 9.51
C LEU A 100 11.27 -19.38 9.01
N GLU A 101 12.36 -19.92 8.47
CA GLU A 101 13.49 -19.18 7.91
C GLU A 101 13.14 -18.37 6.65
N LEU A 102 11.96 -18.62 6.09
CA LEU A 102 11.40 -17.88 4.96
C LEU A 102 10.50 -16.73 5.44
N GLU A 103 9.97 -16.76 6.66
CA GLU A 103 9.07 -15.73 7.17
C GLU A 103 9.64 -14.31 7.03
N GLY A 104 8.84 -13.38 6.51
CA GLY A 104 9.25 -11.98 6.31
C GLY A 104 10.13 -11.71 5.08
N LEU A 105 10.31 -12.68 4.18
CA LEU A 105 10.92 -12.43 2.88
C LEU A 105 9.98 -11.68 1.94
N ALA A 106 10.57 -11.04 0.93
CA ALA A 106 9.88 -10.14 0.02
C ALA A 106 9.05 -10.87 -1.07
N TRP A 107 8.44 -12.03 -0.78
CA TRP A 107 7.52 -12.65 -1.76
C TRP A 107 6.24 -11.86 -1.91
N ASP A 108 5.71 -11.20 -0.88
CA ASP A 108 4.50 -10.38 -1.02
C ASP A 108 4.77 -9.20 -1.95
N ASN A 109 5.94 -8.55 -1.81
CA ASN A 109 6.38 -7.54 -2.77
C ASN A 109 6.55 -8.12 -4.19
N ALA A 110 7.18 -9.29 -4.32
CA ALA A 110 7.38 -9.93 -5.62
C ALA A 110 6.03 -10.33 -6.26
N TYR A 111 5.03 -10.68 -5.45
CA TYR A 111 3.69 -10.98 -5.88
C TYR A 111 2.97 -9.71 -6.34
N GLY A 112 2.96 -8.62 -5.57
CA GLY A 112 2.39 -7.33 -5.99
C GLY A 112 3.09 -6.74 -7.22
N MET A 113 4.38 -7.01 -7.41
CA MET A 113 5.13 -6.67 -8.64
C MET A 113 4.76 -7.56 -9.85
N PHE A 114 4.10 -8.69 -9.64
CA PHE A 114 3.73 -9.65 -10.68
C PHE A 114 2.26 -9.57 -11.06
N ASP A 115 1.35 -9.59 -10.08
CA ASP A 115 -0.07 -9.46 -10.31
C ASP A 115 -0.48 -7.98 -10.25
N THR A 116 -0.56 -7.39 -11.44
CA THR A 116 -0.91 -5.98 -11.61
C THR A 116 -2.30 -5.82 -12.22
N SER A 117 -3.11 -6.88 -12.21
CA SER A 117 -4.43 -6.90 -12.87
C SER A 117 -5.37 -5.83 -12.32
N GLU A 118 -5.26 -5.51 -11.03
CA GLU A 118 -6.05 -4.47 -10.37
C GLU A 118 -5.42 -3.06 -10.48
N LEU A 119 -4.14 -2.94 -10.85
CA LEU A 119 -3.45 -1.63 -10.87
C LEU A 119 -4.00 -0.68 -11.95
N SER A 120 -4.53 -1.19 -13.05
CA SER A 120 -5.03 -0.33 -14.16
C SER A 120 -6.28 0.47 -13.80
N GLU A 121 -7.07 -0.05 -12.87
CA GLU A 121 -8.29 0.59 -12.34
C GLU A 121 -8.07 1.22 -10.96
N SER A 122 -6.86 1.06 -10.39
CA SER A 122 -6.52 1.59 -9.07
C SER A 122 -6.31 3.11 -9.10
N SER A 123 -6.81 3.77 -8.06
CA SER A 123 -6.50 5.15 -7.73
C SER A 123 -5.03 5.32 -7.34
N LEU A 124 -4.52 6.56 -7.39
CA LEU A 124 -3.16 6.89 -6.93
C LEU A 124 -2.90 6.34 -5.52
N LEU A 125 -3.85 6.48 -4.59
CA LEU A 125 -3.66 6.03 -3.23
C LEU A 125 -3.55 4.50 -3.13
N GLU A 126 -4.40 3.75 -3.83
CA GLU A 126 -4.38 2.28 -3.80
C GLU A 126 -3.01 1.75 -4.25
N VAL A 127 -2.44 2.33 -5.32
CA VAL A 127 -1.07 2.01 -5.76
C VAL A 127 -0.03 2.34 -4.67
N LEU A 128 -0.15 3.50 -4.01
CA LEU A 128 0.79 3.87 -2.93
C LEU A 128 0.69 2.95 -1.71
N VAL A 129 -0.52 2.47 -1.40
CA VAL A 129 -0.76 1.53 -0.30
C VAL A 129 -0.18 0.16 -0.62
N GLU A 130 -0.43 -0.34 -1.83
CA GLU A 130 0.07 -1.64 -2.30
C GLU A 130 1.58 -1.75 -2.12
N PHE A 131 2.32 -0.70 -2.49
CA PHE A 131 3.79 -0.68 -2.42
C PHE A 131 4.35 0.10 -1.22
N ARG A 132 3.53 0.39 -0.20
CA ARG A 132 3.93 1.24 0.94
C ARG A 132 5.16 0.74 1.68
N ASP A 133 5.37 -0.59 1.70
CA ASP A 133 6.46 -1.24 2.42
C ASP A 133 7.76 -1.30 1.58
N SER A 134 7.74 -0.82 0.32
CA SER A 134 8.91 -0.78 -0.55
C SER A 134 9.89 0.35 -0.17
N ASN A 135 11.08 0.02 0.29
CA ASN A 135 12.18 0.93 0.61
C ASN A 135 12.49 1.98 -0.46
N ALA A 136 12.80 3.19 0.02
CA ALA A 136 13.24 4.33 -0.76
C ALA A 136 14.36 5.07 -0.01
N THR A 137 15.40 5.50 -0.72
CA THR A 137 16.47 6.32 -0.13
C THR A 137 16.02 7.77 0.02
N ASP A 138 15.38 8.34 -1.00
CA ASP A 138 14.64 9.59 -0.88
C ASP A 138 13.17 9.26 -0.56
N PRO A 139 12.62 9.69 0.59
CA PRO A 139 11.22 9.42 0.93
C PRO A 139 10.20 9.88 -0.11
N ARG A 140 10.54 10.86 -0.96
CA ARG A 140 9.67 11.32 -2.06
C ARG A 140 9.48 10.25 -3.14
N ASP A 141 10.43 9.32 -3.29
CA ASP A 141 10.34 8.24 -4.27
C ASP A 141 9.25 7.22 -3.91
N LYS A 142 8.78 7.19 -2.65
CA LYS A 142 7.57 6.46 -2.27
C LYS A 142 6.34 6.92 -3.06
N VAL A 143 6.34 8.16 -3.55
CA VAL A 143 5.31 8.70 -4.44
C VAL A 143 5.80 8.70 -5.88
N TYR A 144 6.94 9.37 -6.14
CA TYR A 144 7.43 9.60 -7.50
C TYR A 144 7.82 8.32 -8.24
N GLY A 145 8.32 7.31 -7.54
CA GLY A 145 8.66 6.01 -8.13
C GLY A 145 7.45 5.19 -8.57
N LEU A 146 6.23 5.56 -8.15
CA LEU A 146 5.01 4.82 -8.44
C LEU A 146 4.07 5.55 -9.41
N LEU A 147 4.29 6.84 -9.68
CA LEU A 147 3.44 7.61 -10.60
C LEU A 147 3.32 6.98 -11.98
N GLY A 148 4.37 6.30 -12.47
CA GLY A 148 4.33 5.62 -13.77
C GLY A 148 3.38 4.43 -13.84
N LEU A 149 2.89 3.92 -12.70
CA LEU A 149 1.94 2.81 -12.61
C LEU A 149 0.49 3.28 -12.59
N VAL A 150 0.27 4.57 -12.31
CA VAL A 150 -1.06 5.14 -12.10
C VAL A 150 -1.64 5.59 -13.44
N ASN A 151 -2.93 5.35 -13.64
CA ASN A 151 -3.64 5.78 -14.84
C ASN A 151 -3.56 7.31 -15.00
N ALA A 152 -3.35 7.79 -16.24
CA ALA A 152 -3.27 9.22 -16.53
C ALA A 152 -4.51 10.01 -16.08
N GLY A 153 -5.70 9.37 -16.09
CA GLY A 153 -6.92 9.98 -15.57
C GLY A 153 -6.84 10.29 -14.07
N GLU A 154 -6.23 9.40 -13.28
CA GLU A 154 -6.05 9.55 -11.83
C GLU A 154 -4.99 10.60 -11.48
N LEU A 155 -4.04 10.85 -12.39
CA LEU A 155 -2.99 11.85 -12.24
C LEU A 155 -3.37 13.25 -12.76
N GLU A 156 -4.58 13.43 -13.27
CA GLU A 156 -5.02 14.74 -13.76
C GLU A 156 -5.03 15.77 -12.62
N GLY A 157 -4.24 16.83 -12.78
CA GLY A 157 -4.06 17.85 -11.76
C GLY A 157 -2.95 17.55 -10.74
N PHE A 158 -2.34 16.36 -10.78
CA PHE A 158 -1.17 16.05 -9.97
C PHE A 158 0.03 16.92 -10.41
N PRO A 159 0.75 17.58 -9.49
CA PRO A 159 1.89 18.42 -9.85
C PRO A 159 3.02 17.64 -10.52
N ILE A 160 3.80 18.32 -11.38
CA ILE A 160 5.01 17.73 -11.94
C ILE A 160 6.00 17.32 -10.82
N VAL A 161 6.78 16.27 -11.08
CA VAL A 161 7.83 15.79 -10.17
C VAL A 161 8.82 16.92 -9.88
N ASP A 162 9.00 17.24 -8.60
CA ASP A 162 9.88 18.32 -8.15
C ASP A 162 10.58 17.94 -6.83
N TYR A 163 11.85 17.56 -6.94
CA TYR A 163 12.68 17.21 -5.77
C TYR A 163 13.10 18.42 -4.91
N ASN A 164 12.79 19.65 -5.33
CA ASN A 164 12.98 20.82 -4.48
C ASN A 164 11.90 20.94 -3.41
N LYS A 165 10.75 20.27 -3.57
CA LYS A 165 9.71 20.19 -2.55
C LYS A 165 10.20 19.43 -1.32
N SER A 166 9.73 19.80 -0.15
CA SER A 166 9.84 18.98 1.05
C SER A 166 9.01 17.70 0.91
N VAL A 167 9.35 16.67 1.70
CA VAL A 167 8.57 15.42 1.73
C VAL A 167 7.10 15.69 2.07
N ALA A 168 6.84 16.59 3.03
CA ALA A 168 5.49 16.96 3.44
C ALA A 168 4.68 17.58 2.30
N GLU A 169 5.30 18.43 1.47
CA GLU A 169 4.64 19.00 0.29
C GLU A 169 4.27 17.95 -0.74
N VAL A 170 5.18 17.00 -1.02
CA VAL A 170 4.91 15.89 -1.97
C VAL A 170 3.75 15.03 -1.48
N TYR A 171 3.71 14.70 -0.19
CA TYR A 171 2.61 13.93 0.38
C TYR A 171 1.31 14.74 0.38
N ALA A 172 1.37 16.04 0.69
CA ALA A 172 0.20 16.92 0.60
C ALA A 172 -0.36 17.00 -0.83
N ASP A 173 0.47 16.90 -1.86
CA ASP A 173 0.02 16.87 -3.25
C ASP A 173 -0.78 15.61 -3.58
N VAL A 174 -0.38 14.44 -3.04
CA VAL A 174 -1.17 13.19 -3.15
C VAL A 174 -2.56 13.39 -2.55
N VAL A 175 -2.61 13.95 -1.34
CA VAL A 175 -3.85 14.20 -0.61
C VAL A 175 -4.76 15.16 -1.38
N LYS A 176 -4.22 16.30 -1.82
CA LYS A 176 -4.97 17.31 -2.59
C LYS A 176 -5.53 16.73 -3.89
N THR A 177 -4.73 15.95 -4.61
CA THR A 177 -5.15 15.32 -5.86
C THR A 177 -6.27 14.32 -5.60
N SER A 178 -6.12 13.48 -4.57
CA SER A 178 -7.15 12.51 -4.21
C SER A 178 -8.47 13.18 -3.81
N ILE A 179 -8.43 14.23 -2.98
CA ILE A 179 -9.64 15.00 -2.59
C ILE A 179 -10.29 15.65 -3.82
N ALA A 180 -9.49 16.22 -4.72
CA ALA A 180 -10.02 16.87 -5.92
C ALA A 180 -10.77 15.87 -6.83
N LYS A 181 -10.36 14.60 -6.83
CA LYS A 181 -10.98 13.53 -7.61
C LYS A 181 -12.20 12.91 -6.94
N THR A 182 -12.11 12.57 -5.65
CA THR A 182 -13.17 11.83 -4.93
C THR A 182 -14.20 12.74 -4.28
N GLY A 183 -13.84 14.00 -3.99
CA GLY A 183 -14.67 14.95 -3.25
C GLY A 183 -14.78 14.63 -1.74
N HIS A 184 -14.04 13.64 -1.23
CA HIS A 184 -14.05 13.26 0.18
C HIS A 184 -12.69 12.76 0.68
N LEU A 185 -12.47 12.85 2.00
CA LEU A 185 -11.18 12.56 2.64
C LEU A 185 -10.93 11.07 2.92
N GLY A 186 -11.78 10.17 2.40
CA GLY A 186 -11.67 8.72 2.62
C GLY A 186 -10.28 8.17 2.34
N SER A 187 -9.63 8.65 1.28
CA SER A 187 -8.27 8.26 0.93
C SER A 187 -7.21 8.50 2.01
N LEU A 188 -7.41 9.46 2.94
CA LEU A 188 -6.45 9.72 4.01
C LEU A 188 -6.45 8.70 5.12
N ALA A 189 -7.53 7.92 5.22
CA ALA A 189 -7.79 7.09 6.36
C ALA A 189 -7.92 5.62 5.97
N TYR A 190 -7.32 5.20 4.85
CA TYR A 190 -7.32 3.80 4.39
C TYR A 190 -6.87 2.81 5.49
N GLU A 191 -5.80 3.12 6.24
CA GLU A 191 -5.33 2.29 7.36
C GLU A 191 -6.32 2.29 8.55
N ALA A 192 -6.98 3.42 8.78
CA ALA A 192 -8.06 3.51 9.77
C ALA A 192 -9.31 2.76 9.30
N GLN A 193 -9.66 2.81 8.01
CA GLN A 193 -10.78 2.10 7.41
C GLN A 193 -10.65 0.61 7.67
N THR A 194 -9.53 -0.03 7.30
CA THR A 194 -9.32 -1.46 7.51
C THR A 194 -9.39 -1.83 9.01
N ARG A 195 -8.87 -0.96 9.89
CA ARG A 195 -8.91 -1.15 11.35
C ARG A 195 -10.32 -1.05 11.92
N PHE A 196 -11.14 -0.14 11.40
CA PHE A 196 -12.51 0.10 11.86
C PHE A 196 -13.55 -0.80 11.19
N GLU A 197 -13.36 -1.24 9.94
CA GLU A 197 -14.31 -2.07 9.21
C GLU A 197 -14.64 -3.38 9.93
N ALA A 198 -13.67 -4.00 10.59
CA ALA A 198 -13.87 -5.27 11.30
C ALA A 198 -14.52 -5.11 12.69
N THR A 199 -14.44 -3.92 13.31
CA THR A 199 -14.78 -3.74 14.73
C THR A 199 -15.83 -2.64 14.98
N GLN A 200 -15.78 -1.54 14.24
CA GLN A 200 -16.58 -0.32 14.41
C GLN A 200 -16.78 0.37 13.03
N PRO A 201 -17.51 -0.24 12.08
CA PRO A 201 -17.60 0.21 10.69
C PRO A 201 -18.20 1.61 10.53
N GLU A 202 -18.90 2.13 11.54
CA GLU A 202 -19.50 3.46 11.57
C GLU A 202 -18.49 4.60 11.82
N ILE A 203 -17.34 4.32 12.44
CA ILE A 203 -16.37 5.35 12.86
C ILE A 203 -15.73 6.00 11.63
N TYR A 204 -15.33 5.19 10.66
CA TYR A 204 -14.61 5.67 9.49
C TYR A 204 -15.45 6.62 8.61
N PRO A 205 -16.69 6.27 8.19
CA PRO A 205 -17.57 7.20 7.47
C PRO A 205 -17.81 8.51 8.24
N ALA A 206 -18.01 8.43 9.56
CA ALA A 206 -18.23 9.61 10.40
C ALA A 206 -16.97 10.50 10.49
N PHE A 207 -15.78 9.91 10.57
CA PHE A 207 -14.51 10.62 10.58
C PHE A 207 -14.25 11.34 9.24
N VAL A 208 -14.48 10.64 8.12
CA VAL A 208 -14.38 11.24 6.77
C VAL A 208 -15.39 12.37 6.61
N GLN A 209 -16.61 12.20 7.10
CA GLN A 209 -17.65 13.23 7.06
C GLN A 209 -17.24 14.48 7.87
N ALA A 210 -16.72 14.29 9.09
CA ALA A 210 -16.28 15.40 9.95
C ALA A 210 -15.17 16.23 9.27
N LEU A 211 -14.16 15.55 8.70
CA LEU A 211 -13.09 16.20 7.97
C LEU A 211 -13.61 16.90 6.69
N SER A 212 -14.54 16.26 5.97
CA SER A 212 -15.08 16.82 4.72
C SER A 212 -15.91 18.07 4.99
N THR A 213 -16.72 18.06 6.05
CA THR A 213 -17.47 19.23 6.53
C THR A 213 -16.53 20.37 6.94
N PHE A 214 -15.42 20.07 7.62
CA PHE A 214 -14.41 21.07 7.96
C PHE A 214 -13.75 21.67 6.71
N ASN A 215 -13.37 20.84 5.74
CA ASN A 215 -12.74 21.28 4.49
C ASN A 215 -13.67 22.13 3.61
N GLN A 216 -14.97 21.83 3.61
CA GLN A 216 -15.97 22.61 2.86
C GLN A 216 -16.37 23.91 3.55
N ALA A 217 -16.03 24.08 4.83
CA ALA A 217 -16.30 25.32 5.54
C ALA A 217 -15.50 26.47 4.90
N SER A 218 -16.20 27.53 4.50
CA SER A 218 -15.60 28.77 4.00
C SER A 218 -15.71 29.86 5.07
N PRO A 219 -14.84 29.86 6.09
CA PRO A 219 -14.94 30.79 7.22
C PRO A 219 -14.78 32.24 6.74
N ARG A 220 -15.59 33.14 7.28
CA ARG A 220 -15.59 34.57 6.95
C ARG A 220 -14.65 35.39 7.84
N SER A 221 -14.14 34.78 8.91
CA SER A 221 -13.18 35.37 9.83
C SER A 221 -12.21 34.31 10.39
N GLN A 222 -11.09 34.77 10.96
CA GLN A 222 -10.16 33.88 11.67
C GLN A 222 -10.83 33.21 12.89
N GLU A 223 -11.70 33.94 13.59
CA GLU A 223 -12.43 33.42 14.75
C GLU A 223 -13.39 32.27 14.37
N GLU A 224 -14.04 32.37 13.22
CA GLU A 224 -14.88 31.30 12.67
C GLU A 224 -14.03 30.09 12.23
N ALA A 225 -12.86 30.33 11.64
CA ALA A 225 -11.92 29.27 11.27
C ALA A 225 -11.42 28.50 12.52
N ASP A 226 -11.05 29.21 13.58
CA ASP A 226 -10.61 28.62 14.84
C ASP A 226 -11.74 27.83 15.51
N GLN A 227 -12.98 28.33 15.44
CA GLN A 227 -14.15 27.63 15.97
C GLN A 227 -14.48 26.36 15.19
N ASN A 228 -14.38 26.40 13.86
CA ASN A 228 -14.53 25.21 13.02
C ASN A 228 -13.46 24.16 13.34
N LEU A 229 -12.21 24.58 13.57
CA LEU A 229 -11.12 23.67 13.89
C LEU A 229 -11.31 23.02 15.27
N ARG A 230 -11.80 23.77 16.26
CA ARG A 230 -12.17 23.22 17.57
C ARG A 230 -13.31 22.22 17.46
N TYR A 231 -14.34 22.54 16.67
CA TYR A 231 -15.45 21.62 16.44
C TYR A 231 -14.98 20.32 15.81
N LEU A 232 -14.12 20.40 14.78
CA LEU A 232 -13.50 19.22 14.17
C LEU A 232 -12.73 18.40 15.21
N HIS A 233 -11.88 19.04 16.02
CA HIS A 233 -11.08 18.34 17.02
C HIS A 233 -11.94 17.60 18.05
N GLU A 234 -13.03 18.20 18.53
CA GLU A 234 -13.96 17.51 19.45
C GLU A 234 -14.68 16.34 18.79
N GLN A 235 -15.12 16.48 17.53
CA GLN A 235 -15.72 15.38 16.78
C GLN A 235 -14.73 14.22 16.63
N VAL A 236 -13.50 14.51 16.19
CA VAL A 236 -12.45 13.50 16.01
C VAL A 236 -12.09 12.82 17.33
N LYS A 237 -11.99 13.58 18.42
CA LYS A 237 -11.68 13.04 19.75
C LYS A 237 -12.75 12.06 20.26
N VAL A 238 -14.03 12.35 20.01
CA VAL A 238 -15.13 11.44 20.34
C VAL A 238 -15.09 10.20 19.45
N LEU A 239 -14.87 10.38 18.14
CA LEU A 239 -14.82 9.27 17.18
C LEU A 239 -13.66 8.30 17.44
N LEU A 240 -12.49 8.82 17.82
CA LEU A 240 -11.28 8.03 18.08
C LEU A 240 -11.12 7.63 19.56
N GLN A 241 -12.20 7.65 20.35
CA GLN A 241 -12.14 7.27 21.75
C GLN A 241 -11.66 5.81 21.90
N GLY A 242 -10.56 5.62 22.64
CA GLY A 242 -9.92 4.30 22.81
C GLY A 242 -8.83 3.98 21.79
N HIS A 243 -8.67 4.80 20.74
CA HIS A 243 -7.63 4.68 19.70
C HIS A 243 -6.60 5.80 19.87
N TYR A 244 -5.86 5.75 20.98
CA TYR A 244 -4.94 6.81 21.40
C TYR A 244 -3.87 7.13 20.36
N ASP A 245 -3.37 6.13 19.64
CA ASP A 245 -2.35 6.29 18.60
C ASP A 245 -2.85 7.11 17.41
N LEU A 246 -4.12 6.91 17.01
CA LEU A 246 -4.74 7.67 15.92
C LEU A 246 -5.08 9.09 16.35
N LEU A 247 -5.55 9.28 17.58
CA LEU A 247 -5.83 10.60 18.13
C LEU A 247 -4.54 11.43 18.27
N GLU A 248 -3.44 10.82 18.74
CA GLU A 248 -2.14 11.48 18.85
C GLU A 248 -1.63 11.94 17.47
N ARG A 249 -1.73 11.07 16.45
CA ARG A 249 -1.35 11.43 15.06
C ARG A 249 -2.20 12.59 14.52
N PHE A 250 -3.51 12.58 14.78
CA PHE A 250 -4.39 13.67 14.39
C PHE A 250 -4.01 14.98 15.10
N GLU A 251 -3.82 14.94 16.43
CA GLU A 251 -3.46 16.11 17.22
C GLU A 251 -2.08 16.69 16.82
N ALA A 252 -1.13 15.84 16.45
CA ALA A 252 0.18 16.25 15.95
C ALA A 252 0.10 16.97 14.58
N SER A 253 -0.98 16.79 13.83
CA SER A 253 -1.23 17.47 12.54
C SER A 253 -1.87 18.86 12.68
N LEU A 254 -2.37 19.20 13.87
CA LEU A 254 -2.97 20.50 14.14
C LEU A 254 -1.89 21.61 14.17
N PRO A 255 -2.27 22.89 13.95
CA PRO A 255 -1.34 24.01 14.08
C PRO A 255 -0.59 24.00 15.42
N LEU A 256 0.71 24.32 15.39
CA LEU A 256 1.59 24.25 16.57
C LEU A 256 1.09 25.06 17.78
N ASP A 257 0.40 26.16 17.53
CA ASP A 257 -0.16 27.05 18.55
C ASP A 257 -1.61 26.72 18.93
N TYR A 258 -2.24 25.75 18.27
CA TYR A 258 -3.64 25.39 18.47
C TYR A 258 -3.99 25.13 19.93
N PHE A 259 -3.23 24.26 20.62
CA PHE A 259 -3.47 23.94 22.03
C PHE A 259 -3.27 25.14 22.96
N GLN A 260 -2.33 26.03 22.63
CA GLN A 260 -2.09 27.26 23.40
C GLN A 260 -3.24 28.25 23.21
N GLN A 261 -3.71 28.44 21.98
CA GLN A 261 -4.86 29.29 21.66
C GLN A 261 -6.14 28.75 22.31
N ARG A 262 -6.35 27.44 22.25
CA ARG A 262 -7.49 26.76 22.87
C ARG A 262 -7.49 26.96 24.38
N ALA A 263 -6.37 26.75 25.06
CA ALA A 263 -6.26 26.96 26.50
C ALA A 263 -6.57 28.41 26.92
N LYS A 264 -6.12 29.40 26.15
CA LYS A 264 -6.47 30.81 26.35
C LYS A 264 -7.97 31.08 26.19
N SER A 265 -8.60 30.48 25.18
CA SER A 265 -10.04 30.65 24.91
C SER A 265 -10.95 29.97 25.94
N GLU A 266 -10.48 28.90 26.58
CA GLU A 266 -11.20 28.18 27.64
C GLU A 266 -10.94 28.77 29.05
N GLY A 267 -10.18 29.87 29.15
CA GLY A 267 -9.86 30.52 30.43
C GLY A 267 -8.96 29.68 31.34
N ARG A 268 -8.13 28.80 30.76
CA ARG A 268 -7.22 27.88 31.48
C ARG A 268 -5.80 28.42 31.65
N ILE A 269 -5.55 29.67 31.26
CA ILE A 269 -4.31 30.43 31.48
C ILE A 269 -4.68 31.82 31.98
#